data_AF-A0A2U0DL25-F1
#
_entry.id   AF-A0A2U0DL25-F1
#
_cell.length_a   1.000
_cell.length_b   1.000
_cell.length_c   1.000
_cell.angle_alpha   90.00
_cell.angle_beta   90.00
_cell.angle_gamma   90.00
#
_symmetry.space_group_name_H-M   'P 1'
#
loop_
_entity.id
_entity.type
_entity.pdbx_description
1 polymer ?
#
loop_
_entity_poly.entity_id
_entity_poly.type
_entity_poly.pdbx_seq_one_letter_code
_entity_poly.pdbx_strand_id
1 'polypeptide(L)'
;MTTLNFDWSNKVALKENLLKWSYDESLILLEDDEDVLFFDNEWMGIIFPYMFDEKCIKRNYIILILKNYIRDSFLRRRSLSELETIQELFVDEMQKYCSVKNDHLMQDCVDYFVFCKNKLEKGYHLNR
;
A
#
# COMPACT_ATOMS: atom_id res chain seq x y z
N MET A 1 -24.40 4.60 7.53
CA MET A 1 -22.97 4.27 7.68
C MET A 1 -22.93 2.95 8.40
N THR A 2 -22.42 1.91 7.73
CA THR A 2 -22.35 0.56 8.28
C THR A 2 -20.90 0.27 8.60
N THR A 3 -20.60 -0.05 9.85
CA THR A 3 -19.25 -0.40 10.27
C THR A 3 -19.07 -1.90 10.14
N LEU A 4 -18.07 -2.34 9.37
CA LEU A 4 -17.63 -3.73 9.43
C LEU A 4 -16.76 -3.90 10.66
N ASN A 5 -17.07 -4.89 11.50
CA ASN A 5 -16.15 -5.29 12.56
C ASN A 5 -15.10 -6.21 11.94
N PHE A 6 -13.86 -5.73 11.82
CA PHE A 6 -12.77 -6.50 11.25
C PHE A 6 -12.18 -7.42 12.32
N ASP A 7 -12.45 -8.71 12.19
CA ASP A 7 -11.77 -9.73 12.99
C ASP A 7 -10.38 -10.01 12.39
N TRP A 8 -9.38 -9.26 12.87
CA TRP A 8 -7.98 -9.39 12.46
C TRP A 8 -7.35 -10.75 12.82
N SER A 9 -8.00 -11.55 13.68
CA SER A 9 -7.55 -12.91 14.00
C SER A 9 -8.00 -13.95 12.96
N ASN A 10 -8.98 -13.62 12.12
CA ASN A 10 -9.56 -14.52 11.12
C ASN A 10 -9.30 -14.04 9.69
N LYS A 11 -8.20 -14.51 9.10
CA LYS A 11 -7.76 -14.12 7.74
C LYS A 11 -8.81 -14.37 6.64
N VAL A 12 -9.65 -15.38 6.79
CA VAL A 12 -10.67 -15.72 5.77
C VAL A 12 -11.80 -14.69 5.82
N ALA A 13 -12.39 -14.47 7.00
CA ALA A 13 -13.44 -13.49 7.18
C ALA A 13 -12.95 -12.08 6.84
N LEU A 14 -11.71 -11.76 7.18
CA LEU A 14 -11.08 -10.49 6.86
C LEU A 14 -10.94 -10.26 5.36
N LYS A 15 -10.50 -11.25 4.58
CA LYS A 15 -10.45 -11.15 3.11
C LYS A 15 -11.81 -10.85 2.51
N GLU A 16 -12.85 -11.53 2.98
CA GLU A 16 -14.22 -11.31 2.52
C GLU A 16 -14.75 -9.91 2.90
N ASN A 17 -14.42 -9.44 4.10
CA ASN A 17 -14.83 -8.12 4.57
C ASN A 17 -14.08 -6.99 3.83
N LEU A 18 -12.78 -7.14 3.59
CA LEU A 18 -11.99 -6.20 2.79
C LEU A 18 -12.44 -6.18 1.32
N LEU A 19 -12.85 -7.33 0.78
CA LEU A 19 -13.46 -7.40 -0.55
C LEU A 19 -14.75 -6.58 -0.58
N LYS A 20 -15.66 -6.78 0.39
CA LYS A 20 -16.92 -5.99 0.48
C LYS A 20 -16.61 -4.49 0.61
N TRP A 21 -15.70 -4.13 1.52
CA TRP A 21 -15.27 -2.75 1.72
C TRP A 21 -14.71 -2.10 0.45
N SER A 22 -13.97 -2.85 -0.37
CA SER A 22 -13.36 -2.35 -1.61
C SER A 22 -14.38 -1.91 -2.66
N TYR A 23 -15.63 -2.39 -2.57
CA TYR A 23 -16.71 -2.14 -3.53
C TYR A 23 -17.96 -1.45 -2.93
N ASP A 24 -17.98 -1.17 -1.63
CA ASP A 24 -19.11 -0.51 -0.95
C ASP A 24 -18.71 0.87 -0.40
N GLU A 25 -19.31 1.92 -0.96
CA GLU A 25 -19.05 3.30 -0.54
C GLU A 25 -19.45 3.57 0.91
N SER A 26 -20.45 2.84 1.42
CA SER A 26 -21.02 3.03 2.75
C SER A 26 -20.19 2.40 3.88
N LEU A 27 -19.20 1.59 3.51
CA LEU A 27 -18.27 0.94 4.42
C LEU A 27 -16.99 1.78 4.55
N ILE A 28 -16.63 2.06 5.80
CA ILE A 28 -15.42 2.77 6.18
C ILE A 28 -14.60 1.88 7.14
N LEU A 29 -13.28 2.04 7.08
CA LEU A 29 -12.38 1.52 8.11
C LEU A 29 -12.44 2.45 9.32
N LEU A 30 -12.36 1.90 10.53
CA LEU A 30 -12.12 2.71 11.72
C LEU A 30 -10.63 3.04 11.83
N GLU A 31 -10.29 4.04 12.65
CA GLU A 31 -8.90 4.48 12.86
C GLU A 31 -7.97 3.32 13.29
N ASP A 32 -8.45 2.46 14.19
CA ASP A 32 -7.70 1.27 14.63
C ASP A 32 -7.48 0.25 13.50
N ASP A 33 -8.44 0.11 12.59
CA ASP A 33 -8.35 -0.79 11.43
C ASP A 33 -7.36 -0.25 10.40
N GLU A 34 -7.37 1.06 10.22
CA GLU A 34 -6.44 1.77 9.35
C GLU A 34 -4.98 1.58 9.84
N ASP A 35 -4.72 1.77 11.14
CA ASP A 35 -3.38 1.55 11.71
C ASP A 35 -2.86 0.13 11.48
N VAL A 36 -3.69 -0.89 11.68
CA VAL A 36 -3.30 -2.29 11.43
C VAL A 36 -2.95 -2.52 9.95
N LEU A 37 -3.72 -1.93 9.03
CA LEU A 37 -3.42 -2.00 7.59
C LEU A 37 -2.13 -1.23 7.24
N PHE A 38 -1.85 -0.12 7.90
CA PHE A 38 -0.71 0.74 7.59
C PHE A 38 0.65 0.20 8.04
N PHE A 39 0.67 -0.68 9.04
CA PHE A 39 1.93 -1.09 9.69
C PHE A 39 2.31 -2.56 9.50
N ASP A 40 1.48 -3.36 8.83
CA ASP A 40 1.76 -4.78 8.58
C ASP A 40 1.73 -5.14 7.07
N ASN A 41 2.86 -5.65 6.59
CA ASN A 41 3.01 -6.12 5.21
C ASN A 41 2.08 -7.28 4.86
N GLU A 42 1.73 -8.12 5.83
CA GLU A 42 0.80 -9.23 5.62
C GLU A 42 -0.59 -8.70 5.23
N TRP A 43 -1.07 -7.66 5.90
CA TRP A 43 -2.39 -7.09 5.64
C TRP A 43 -2.42 -6.23 4.38
N MET A 44 -1.35 -5.47 4.13
CA MET A 44 -1.16 -4.76 2.85
C MET A 44 -1.26 -5.74 1.67
N GLY A 45 -0.66 -6.93 1.78
CA GLY A 45 -0.74 -7.98 0.76
C GLY A 45 -2.17 -8.47 0.46
N ILE A 46 -3.14 -8.27 1.37
CA ILE A 46 -4.54 -8.63 1.14
C ILE A 46 -5.28 -7.56 0.33
N ILE A 47 -5.04 -6.27 0.62
CA ILE A 47 -5.77 -5.18 -0.03
C ILE A 47 -5.14 -4.74 -1.36
N PHE A 48 -3.83 -4.92 -1.49
CA PHE A 48 -3.05 -4.44 -2.62
C PHE A 48 -3.54 -4.98 -3.99
N PRO A 49 -3.96 -6.25 -4.14
CA PRO A 49 -4.50 -6.70 -5.42
C PRO A 49 -5.69 -5.87 -5.93
N TYR A 50 -6.48 -5.25 -5.04
CA TYR A 50 -7.66 -4.48 -5.42
C TYR A 50 -7.32 -3.12 -6.06
N MET A 51 -6.12 -2.57 -5.91
CA MET A 51 -5.78 -1.34 -6.64
C MET A 51 -5.57 -1.59 -8.15
N PHE A 52 -5.31 -2.83 -8.58
CA PHE A 52 -5.24 -3.17 -10.00
C PHE A 52 -6.63 -3.33 -10.64
N ASP A 53 -7.70 -3.46 -9.83
CA ASP A 53 -9.07 -3.49 -10.34
C ASP A 53 -9.59 -2.07 -10.57
N GLU A 54 -9.83 -1.72 -11.84
CA GLU A 54 -10.38 -0.42 -12.25
C GLU A 54 -11.81 -0.19 -11.73
N LYS A 55 -12.51 -1.24 -11.28
CA LYS A 55 -13.86 -1.14 -10.67
C LYS A 55 -13.80 -0.94 -9.15
N CYS A 56 -12.64 -1.09 -8.52
CA CYS A 56 -12.51 -0.88 -7.09
C CYS A 56 -12.69 0.61 -6.76
N ILE A 57 -13.77 0.94 -6.07
CA ILE A 57 -14.07 2.33 -5.70
C ILE A 57 -13.08 2.88 -4.66
N LYS A 58 -12.43 1.99 -3.89
CA LYS A 58 -11.41 2.34 -2.90
C LYS A 58 -9.99 2.33 -3.48
N ARG A 59 -9.82 2.11 -4.78
CA ARG A 59 -8.52 2.03 -5.48
C ARG A 59 -7.57 3.17 -5.11
N ASN A 60 -8.04 4.41 -5.24
CA ASN A 60 -7.21 5.60 -4.96
C ASN A 60 -6.77 5.64 -3.49
N TYR A 61 -7.67 5.21 -2.60
CA TYR A 61 -7.39 5.14 -1.17
C TYR A 61 -6.32 4.06 -0.89
N ILE A 62 -6.41 2.87 -1.48
CA ILE A 62 -5.38 1.81 -1.37
C ILE A 62 -4.02 2.30 -1.87
N ILE A 63 -3.97 3.00 -3.01
CA ILE A 63 -2.72 3.58 -3.54
C ILE A 63 -2.15 4.63 -2.57
N LEU A 64 -3.00 5.47 -1.98
CA LEU A 64 -2.59 6.47 -0.99
C LEU A 64 -2.03 5.81 0.28
N ILE A 65 -2.64 4.71 0.74
CA ILE A 65 -2.15 3.92 1.88
C ILE A 65 -0.73 3.46 1.61
N LEU A 66 -0.47 2.84 0.46
CA LEU A 66 0.87 2.38 0.10
C LEU A 66 1.87 3.54 0.01
N LYS A 67 1.47 4.66 -0.60
CA LYS A 67 2.33 5.85 -0.70
C LYS A 67 2.70 6.39 0.70
N ASN A 68 1.77 6.37 1.64
CA ASN A 68 2.02 6.73 3.04
C ASN A 68 2.94 5.74 3.74
N TYR A 69 2.82 4.45 3.46
CA TYR A 69 3.72 3.43 4.00
C TYR A 69 5.16 3.64 3.51
N ILE A 70 5.35 3.87 2.20
CA ILE A 70 6.65 4.27 1.61
C ILE A 70 7.22 5.52 2.31
N ARG A 71 6.37 6.53 2.53
CA ARG A 71 6.76 7.78 3.20
C ARG A 71 7.21 7.52 4.64
N ASP A 72 6.52 6.68 5.40
CA ASP A 72 6.90 6.35 6.79
C ASP A 72 8.24 5.62 6.85
N SER A 73 8.41 4.58 6.02
CA SER A 73 9.67 3.84 5.88
C SER A 73 10.83 4.76 5.47
N PHE A 74 10.57 5.75 4.59
CA PHE A 74 11.58 6.72 4.18
C PHE A 74 11.90 7.79 5.24
N LEU A 75 10.89 8.52 5.73
CA LEU A 75 11.09 9.70 6.57
C LEU A 75 11.38 9.36 8.03
N ARG A 76 10.61 8.42 8.59
CA ARG A 76 10.68 8.10 10.02
C ARG A 76 11.70 7.00 10.29
N ARG A 77 11.59 5.88 9.56
CA ARG A 77 12.42 4.69 9.83
C ARG A 77 13.77 4.76 9.12
N ARG A 78 13.85 5.45 7.98
CA ARG A 78 15.04 5.54 7.11
C ARG A 78 15.61 4.15 6.77
N SER A 79 14.74 3.18 6.55
CA SER A 79 15.11 1.78 6.40
C SER A 79 15.18 1.38 4.93
N LEU A 80 16.39 1.15 4.42
CA LEU A 80 16.57 0.67 3.04
C LEU A 80 15.99 -0.73 2.87
N SER A 81 16.16 -1.62 3.86
CA SER A 81 15.64 -2.99 3.81
C SER A 81 14.11 -3.06 3.78
N GLU A 82 13.42 -2.11 4.44
CA GLU A 82 11.97 -2.01 4.31
C GLU A 82 11.56 -1.51 2.92
N LEU A 83 12.28 -0.55 2.34
CA LEU A 83 12.01 -0.12 0.96
C LEU A 83 12.28 -1.25 -0.04
N GLU A 84 13.29 -2.09 0.18
CA GLU A 84 13.52 -3.29 -0.64
C GLU A 84 12.37 -4.29 -0.52
N THR A 85 11.88 -4.55 0.70
CA THR A 85 10.69 -5.38 0.92
C THR A 85 9.45 -4.82 0.22
N ILE A 86 9.21 -3.51 0.35
CA ILE A 86 8.10 -2.82 -0.34
C ILE A 86 8.24 -2.94 -1.86
N GLN A 87 9.47 -2.88 -2.38
CA GLN A 87 9.71 -3.04 -3.79
C GLN A 87 9.25 -4.40 -4.30
N GLU A 88 9.74 -5.45 -3.65
CA GLU A 88 9.49 -6.84 -4.02
C GLU A 88 8.00 -7.21 -3.91
N LEU A 89 7.35 -6.75 -2.84
CA LEU A 89 5.95 -7.09 -2.59
C LEU A 89 4.96 -6.30 -3.44
N PHE A 90 5.31 -5.05 -3.81
CA PHE A 90 4.32 -4.11 -4.33
C PHE A 90 4.80 -3.37 -5.58
N VAL A 91 5.92 -2.63 -5.48
CA VAL A 91 6.30 -1.65 -6.52
C VAL A 91 6.65 -2.32 -7.84
N ASP A 92 7.30 -3.48 -7.82
CA ASP A 92 7.66 -4.21 -9.04
C ASP A 92 6.41 -4.61 -9.86
N GLU A 93 5.32 -4.98 -9.20
CA GLU A 93 4.06 -5.29 -9.87
C GLU A 93 3.38 -4.02 -10.41
N MET A 94 3.41 -2.93 -9.64
CA MET A 94 2.93 -1.61 -10.10
C MET A 94 3.65 -1.14 -11.35
N GLN A 95 4.98 -1.28 -11.39
CA GLN A 95 5.79 -0.92 -12.55
C GLN A 95 5.40 -1.74 -13.78
N LYS A 96 5.22 -3.06 -13.63
CA LYS A 96 4.74 -3.91 -14.71
C LYS A 96 3.37 -3.46 -15.21
N TYR A 97 2.43 -3.18 -14.30
CA TYR A 97 1.10 -2.67 -14.65
C TYR A 97 1.19 -1.34 -15.42
N CYS A 98 1.95 -0.35 -14.91
CA CYS A 98 2.11 0.97 -15.54
C CYS A 98 2.82 0.91 -16.91
N SER A 99 3.64 -0.12 -17.17
CA SER A 99 4.28 -0.30 -18.47
C SER A 99 3.28 -0.64 -19.60
N VAL A 100 2.11 -1.17 -19.24
CA VAL A 100 1.04 -1.56 -20.18
C VAL A 100 -0.14 -0.59 -20.10
N LYS A 101 -0.42 -0.07 -18.91
CA LYS A 101 -1.57 0.78 -18.60
C LYS A 101 -1.10 2.19 -18.29
N ASN A 102 -1.71 3.19 -18.92
CA ASN A 102 -1.44 4.59 -18.59
C ASN A 102 -2.17 5.01 -17.31
N ASP A 103 -1.73 4.49 -16.16
CA ASP A 103 -2.27 4.84 -14.84
C ASP A 103 -1.37 5.82 -14.10
N HIS A 104 -1.76 7.09 -14.17
CA HIS A 104 -1.00 8.19 -13.55
C HIS A 104 -0.92 8.09 -12.02
N LEU A 105 -1.91 7.50 -11.35
CA LEU A 105 -1.92 7.42 -9.88
C LEU A 105 -0.91 6.37 -9.38
N MET A 106 -0.89 5.20 -10.01
CA MET A 106 0.14 4.20 -9.70
C MET A 106 1.52 4.69 -10.09
N GLN A 107 1.66 5.34 -11.26
CA GLN A 107 2.95 5.86 -11.70
C GLN A 107 3.51 6.91 -10.72
N ASP A 108 2.69 7.82 -10.21
CA ASP A 108 3.09 8.79 -9.18
C ASP A 108 3.57 8.12 -7.87
N CYS A 109 2.93 7.01 -7.47
CA CYS A 109 3.37 6.23 -6.32
C CYS A 109 4.73 5.54 -6.58
N VAL A 110 4.90 4.95 -7.76
CA VAL A 110 6.16 4.32 -8.20
C VAL A 110 7.30 5.35 -8.26
N ASP A 111 7.06 6.51 -8.84
CA ASP A 111 8.06 7.59 -8.96
C ASP A 111 8.48 8.09 -7.59
N TYR A 112 7.52 8.22 -6.66
CA TYR A 112 7.81 8.58 -5.27
C TYR A 112 8.67 7.52 -4.58
N PHE A 113 8.38 6.23 -4.76
CA PHE A 113 9.21 5.16 -4.25
C PHE A 113 10.66 5.25 -4.77
N VAL A 114 10.82 5.40 -6.09
CA VAL A 114 12.14 5.51 -6.74
C VAL A 114 12.93 6.70 -6.18
N PHE A 115 12.26 7.84 -5.95
CA PHE A 115 12.87 8.99 -5.30
C PHE A 115 13.38 8.64 -3.88
N CYS A 116 12.52 8.03 -3.05
CA CYS A 116 12.86 7.66 -1.67
C CYS A 116 14.04 6.69 -1.61
N LYS A 117 14.03 5.63 -2.42
CA LYS A 117 15.10 4.63 -2.48
C LYS A 117 16.44 5.25 -2.87
N ASN A 118 16.47 6.00 -3.97
CA ASN A 118 17.68 6.69 -4.45
C ASN A 118 18.25 7.67 -3.41
N LYS A 119 17.39 8.35 -2.63
CA LYS A 119 17.83 9.26 -1.58
C LYS A 119 18.48 8.53 -0.42
N LEU A 120 17.93 7.40 0.02
CA LEU A 120 18.52 6.60 1.09
C LEU A 120 19.83 5.94 0.65
N GLU A 121 19.89 5.35 -0.55
CA GLU A 121 21.11 4.74 -1.08
C GLU A 121 22.28 5.74 -1.12
N LYS A 122 22.04 6.95 -1.67
CA LYS A 122 23.05 8.02 -1.69
C LYS A 122 23.48 8.47 -0.29
N GLY A 123 22.55 8.53 0.67
CA GLY A 123 22.86 8.84 2.06
C GLY A 123 23.63 7.74 2.77
N TYR A 124 23.43 6.48 2.39
CA TYR A 124 24.13 5.32 2.94
C TYR A 124 25.58 5.26 2.48
N HIS A 125 25.86 5.63 1.23
CA HIS A 125 27.21 5.67 0.66
C HIS A 125 28.10 6.77 1.24
N LEU A 126 27.55 7.84 1.81
CA LEU A 126 28.32 8.94 2.41
C LEU A 126 28.75 8.67 3.87
N ASN A 127 28.17 7.66 4.52
CA ASN A 127 28.42 7.32 5.93
C ASN A 127 29.23 6.01 6.11
N ARG A 128 29.83 5.48 5.04
CA ARG A 128 30.76 4.34 5.05
C ARG A 128 32.12 4.79 4.56
#